data_AF-A0A1V8UCJ7-F1
#
_entry.id   AF-A0A1V8UCJ7-F1
#
_cell.length_a   1.000
_cell.length_b   1.000
_cell.length_c   1.000
_cell.angle_alpha   90.00
_cell.angle_beta   90.00
_cell.angle_gamma   90.00
#
_symmetry.space_group_name_H-M   'P 1'
#
loop_
_entity.id
_entity.type
_entity.pdbx_description
1 polymer ?
#
loop_
_entity_poly.entity_id
_entity_poly.type
_entity_poly.pdbx_seq_one_letter_code
_entity_poly.pdbx_strand_id
1 'polypeptide(L)'
;MAMSTFRQSAVLLALATLAAAQYGPPSGSGYTGGNPYANGGDGNSGSSGFGQGGAGRGGFGGARGNASTIITAHAVLGSLAFVLFFPLGGILIRVASFPKLWLAHAGLQIVAWIFYIIAFGIGVWMTVNYYTFKSAHPIIGIVLFVLLAFQPALGFVHHIMFKKHSRRVVWSYGHIWLGRIIILGGIINGGLGLRLAQQTRFMAPSTGAVAGYAVAAAIMGGAYLASIIYGERKRSKAAKGSAAPYKEVSRNDYEMGGPADNATRSGAPEGAGEYYKQQKSGQTYA
;
A
#
# COMPACT_ATOMS: atom_id res chain seq x y z
N MET A 1 26.26 9.08 18.13
CA MET A 1 24.79 8.85 18.13
C MET A 1 24.10 10.20 17.91
N ALA A 2 23.57 10.48 16.71
CA ALA A 2 22.54 11.51 16.42
C ALA A 2 22.52 11.83 14.91
N MET A 3 22.20 10.89 14.02
CA MET A 3 22.02 11.18 12.59
C MET A 3 21.02 10.24 11.88
N SER A 4 19.93 9.84 12.52
CA SER A 4 18.91 8.97 11.89
C SER A 4 17.45 9.44 11.99
N THR A 5 17.16 10.55 12.67
CA THR A 5 15.78 10.99 12.91
C THR A 5 15.22 11.92 11.81
N PHE A 6 16.04 12.41 10.88
CA PHE A 6 15.58 13.44 9.92
C PHE A 6 14.85 12.90 8.68
N ARG A 7 14.88 11.59 8.41
CA ARG A 7 14.25 10.99 7.22
C ARG A 7 12.87 10.38 7.46
N GLN A 8 12.48 10.15 8.71
CA GLN A 8 11.15 9.62 9.07
C GLN A 8 10.11 10.74 9.21
N SER A 9 10.54 11.94 9.61
CA SER A 9 9.65 13.08 9.81
C SER A 9 9.09 13.65 8.50
N ALA A 10 9.81 13.56 7.38
CA ALA A 10 9.33 14.10 6.10
C ALA A 10 8.15 13.31 5.50
N VAL A 11 8.12 11.98 5.70
CA VAL A 11 7.03 11.12 5.22
C VAL A 11 5.79 11.26 6.11
N LEU A 12 5.98 11.41 7.42
CA LEU A 12 4.88 11.69 8.35
C LEU A 12 4.33 13.11 8.19
N LEU A 13 5.17 14.09 7.86
CA LEU A 13 4.74 15.47 7.61
C LEU A 13 4.00 15.61 6.27
N ALA A 14 4.35 14.83 5.23
CA ALA A 14 3.61 14.75 3.97
C ALA A 14 2.24 14.05 4.10
N LEU A 15 2.11 13.11 5.04
CA LEU A 15 0.83 12.47 5.37
C LEU A 15 -0.04 13.37 6.26
N ALA A 16 0.56 14.16 7.16
CA ALA A 16 -0.14 15.15 7.98
C ALA A 16 -0.65 16.36 7.16
N THR A 17 0.08 16.78 6.12
CA THR A 17 -0.37 17.85 5.22
C THR A 17 -1.51 17.43 4.29
N LEU A 18 -1.65 16.14 3.97
CA LEU A 18 -2.84 15.60 3.28
C LEU A 18 -4.09 15.64 4.17
N ALA A 19 -3.96 15.37 5.48
CA ALA A 19 -5.07 15.47 6.43
C ALA A 19 -5.44 16.94 6.74
N ALA A 20 -4.45 17.83 6.83
CA ALA A 20 -4.68 19.26 7.11
C ALA A 20 -5.24 20.01 5.89
N ALA A 21 -4.92 19.61 4.65
CA ALA A 21 -5.47 20.25 3.45
C ALA A 21 -6.98 19.97 3.22
N GLN A 22 -7.57 19.04 3.97
CA GLN A 22 -9.02 18.81 4.02
C GLN A 22 -9.71 19.56 5.17
N TYR A 23 -8.96 20.12 6.11
CA TYR A 23 -9.48 21.00 7.15
C TYR A 23 -9.31 22.45 6.66
N GLY A 24 -10.34 22.97 6.00
CA GLY A 24 -10.45 24.42 5.83
C GLY A 24 -10.40 25.12 7.20
N PRO A 25 -9.84 26.34 7.30
CA PRO A 25 -9.72 27.03 8.58
C PRO A 25 -11.10 27.18 9.24
N PRO A 26 -11.17 27.24 10.59
CA PRO A 26 -12.42 27.44 11.30
C PRO A 26 -13.12 28.68 10.74
N SER A 27 -14.39 28.51 10.39
CA SER A 27 -15.28 29.57 9.93
C SER A 27 -15.22 30.77 10.87
N GLY A 28 -14.57 31.85 10.43
CA GLY A 28 -14.32 33.01 11.26
C GLY A 28 -13.54 34.12 10.57
N SER A 29 -13.96 34.55 9.38
CA SER A 29 -13.71 35.92 8.88
C SER A 29 -14.49 36.15 7.61
N GLY A 30 -15.35 37.18 7.64
CA GLY A 30 -16.23 37.56 6.55
C GLY A 30 -15.47 38.12 5.36
N TYR A 31 -15.90 37.69 4.18
CA TYR A 31 -15.77 38.46 2.95
C TYR A 31 -17.18 38.67 2.41
N THR A 32 -17.71 39.87 2.65
CA THR A 32 -18.94 40.38 2.05
C THR A 32 -18.72 40.63 0.57
N GLY A 33 -18.97 39.62 -0.26
CA GLY A 33 -19.17 39.79 -1.70
C GLY A 33 -20.59 40.29 -1.95
N GLY A 34 -20.74 41.60 -2.13
CA GLY A 34 -22.02 42.26 -2.39
C GLY A 34 -22.66 41.79 -3.70
N ASN A 35 -23.97 41.53 -3.64
CA ASN A 35 -24.82 41.26 -4.79
C ASN A 35 -25.19 42.59 -5.47
N PRO A 36 -24.94 42.79 -6.78
CA PRO A 36 -25.17 44.08 -7.46
C PRO A 36 -26.63 44.32 -7.88
N TYR A 37 -27.58 43.52 -7.38
CA TYR A 37 -29.00 43.66 -7.66
C TYR A 37 -29.78 43.76 -6.34
N ALA A 38 -29.73 44.91 -5.69
CA ALA A 38 -30.67 45.28 -4.64
C ALA A 38 -30.90 46.80 -4.72
N ASN A 39 -31.91 47.19 -5.50
CA ASN A 39 -32.49 48.52 -5.51
C ASN A 39 -33.78 48.46 -4.67
N GLY A 40 -33.94 49.41 -3.73
CA GLY A 40 -35.23 49.75 -3.14
C GLY A 40 -35.33 49.63 -1.61
N GLY A 41 -35.26 50.78 -0.93
CA GLY A 41 -36.32 51.23 -0.01
C GLY A 41 -36.34 50.75 1.45
N ASP A 42 -36.06 51.72 2.34
CA ASP A 42 -36.80 52.06 3.56
C ASP A 42 -36.78 51.16 4.82
N GLY A 43 -36.17 51.69 5.88
CA GLY A 43 -36.93 52.28 6.99
C GLY A 43 -37.57 51.38 8.09
N ASN A 44 -36.90 51.38 9.26
CA ASN A 44 -37.47 51.58 10.60
C ASN A 44 -37.95 50.40 11.51
N SER A 45 -37.46 50.51 12.76
CA SER A 45 -37.97 50.14 14.10
C SER A 45 -38.45 48.73 14.47
N GLY A 46 -37.74 48.17 15.46
CA GLY A 46 -38.30 47.81 16.78
C GLY A 46 -39.12 46.52 16.91
N SER A 47 -38.59 45.53 17.64
CA SER A 47 -39.08 45.21 19.00
C SER A 47 -38.45 43.91 19.52
N SER A 48 -38.41 43.86 20.85
CA SER A 48 -37.84 42.87 21.75
C SER A 48 -38.51 41.51 21.71
N GLY A 49 -37.67 40.48 21.73
CA GLY A 49 -37.78 39.26 22.54
C GLY A 49 -39.15 38.61 22.74
N PHE A 50 -39.34 37.47 22.07
CA PHE A 50 -40.11 36.35 22.62
C PHE A 50 -39.35 35.06 22.35
N GLY A 51 -38.92 34.40 23.42
CA GLY A 51 -38.47 33.01 23.39
C GLY A 51 -39.67 32.13 23.08
N GLN A 52 -39.57 31.33 22.02
CA GLN A 52 -40.48 30.25 21.75
C GLN A 52 -39.66 29.04 21.32
N GLY A 53 -39.67 28.01 22.17
CA GLY A 53 -39.22 26.67 21.80
C GLY A 53 -40.01 26.22 20.58
N GLY A 54 -39.28 25.97 19.49
CA GLY A 54 -39.82 25.55 18.22
C GLY A 54 -38.87 24.55 17.59
N ALA A 55 -39.24 23.28 17.64
CA ALA A 55 -38.70 22.28 16.75
C ALA A 55 -38.86 22.76 15.30
N GLY A 56 -37.77 22.76 14.53
CA GLY A 56 -37.81 22.91 13.09
C GLY A 56 -36.83 23.93 12.52
N ARG A 57 -35.78 23.43 11.88
CA ARG A 57 -35.35 23.75 10.50
C ARG A 57 -33.99 23.10 10.22
N GLY A 58 -33.98 21.77 10.12
CA GLY A 58 -32.88 21.02 9.48
C GLY A 58 -32.89 21.25 7.96
N GLY A 59 -32.77 22.50 7.54
CA GLY A 59 -32.88 22.91 6.15
C GLY A 59 -31.56 22.74 5.43
N PHE A 60 -31.51 21.82 4.47
CA PHE A 60 -30.62 21.72 3.28
C PHE A 60 -29.07 21.82 3.43
N GLY A 61 -28.53 22.32 4.55
CA GLY A 61 -27.10 22.42 4.85
C GLY A 61 -26.54 21.16 5.52
N GLY A 62 -27.31 20.51 6.39
CA GLY A 62 -26.89 19.27 7.05
C GLY A 62 -26.73 18.08 6.10
N ALA A 63 -27.59 17.96 5.09
CA ALA A 63 -27.51 16.91 4.08
C ALA A 63 -26.28 17.05 3.17
N ARG A 64 -25.92 18.29 2.77
CA ARG A 64 -24.70 18.58 2.00
C ARG A 64 -23.42 18.34 2.80
N GLY A 65 -23.39 18.69 4.09
CA GLY A 65 -22.25 18.43 4.98
C GLY A 65 -21.99 16.93 5.24
N ASN A 66 -23.05 16.13 5.33
CA ASN A 66 -22.92 14.68 5.50
C ASN A 66 -22.37 14.01 4.24
N ALA A 67 -22.85 14.39 3.06
CA ALA A 67 -22.36 13.85 1.80
C ALA A 67 -20.88 14.20 1.56
N SER A 68 -20.42 15.41 1.94
CA SER A 68 -19.02 15.84 1.70
C SER A 68 -18.06 15.04 2.56
N THR A 69 -18.47 14.80 3.80
CA THR A 69 -17.75 13.98 4.77
C THR A 69 -17.65 12.54 4.30
N ILE A 70 -18.74 11.95 3.78
CA ILE A 70 -18.76 10.56 3.30
C ILE A 70 -17.84 10.37 2.08
N ILE A 71 -17.91 11.27 1.09
CA ILE A 71 -17.04 11.20 -0.11
C ILE A 71 -15.58 11.38 0.28
N THR A 72 -15.31 12.34 1.17
CA THR A 72 -13.98 12.59 1.72
C THR A 72 -13.43 11.36 2.43
N ALA A 73 -14.24 10.72 3.28
CA ALA A 73 -13.86 9.49 3.98
C ALA A 73 -13.52 8.37 2.99
N HIS A 74 -14.34 8.15 1.96
CA HIS A 74 -14.05 7.18 0.90
C HIS A 74 -12.70 7.45 0.22
N ALA A 75 -12.47 8.70 -0.21
CA ALA A 75 -11.25 9.08 -0.91
C ALA A 75 -10.00 8.93 -0.03
N VAL A 76 -10.08 9.35 1.24
CA VAL A 76 -8.97 9.25 2.20
C VAL A 76 -8.66 7.80 2.53
N LEU A 77 -9.66 7.00 2.89
CA LEU A 77 -9.46 5.59 3.25
C LEU A 77 -8.94 4.77 2.07
N GLY A 78 -9.47 5.00 0.86
CA GLY A 78 -8.97 4.37 -0.37
C GLY A 78 -7.53 4.77 -0.67
N SER A 79 -7.17 6.04 -0.48
CA SER A 79 -5.81 6.54 -0.68
C SER A 79 -4.85 5.96 0.37
N LEU A 80 -5.23 5.94 1.65
CA LEU A 80 -4.43 5.31 2.70
C LEU A 80 -4.17 3.84 2.37
N ALA A 81 -5.17 3.10 1.93
CA ALA A 81 -5.00 1.71 1.55
C ALA A 81 -4.00 1.55 0.38
N PHE A 82 -4.28 2.14 -0.78
CA PHE A 82 -3.54 1.85 -2.02
C PHE A 82 -2.30 2.69 -2.27
N VAL A 83 -2.25 3.92 -1.79
CA VAL A 83 -1.07 4.80 -1.96
C VAL A 83 -0.06 4.58 -0.84
N LEU A 84 -0.53 4.27 0.38
CA LEU A 84 0.35 4.15 1.54
C LEU A 84 0.56 2.70 1.99
N PHE A 85 -0.46 2.05 2.58
CA PHE A 85 -0.25 0.82 3.35
C PHE A 85 0.08 -0.41 2.48
N PHE A 86 -0.63 -0.62 1.37
CA PHE A 86 -0.33 -1.74 0.45
C PHE A 86 1.11 -1.65 -0.13
N PRO A 87 1.53 -0.50 -0.70
CA PRO A 87 2.92 -0.31 -1.14
C PRO A 87 3.93 -0.47 -0.01
N LEU A 88 3.66 0.12 1.17
CA LEU A 88 4.56 0.06 2.32
C LEU A 88 4.80 -1.39 2.77
N GLY A 89 3.75 -2.20 2.88
CA GLY A 89 3.89 -3.61 3.22
C GLY A 89 4.73 -4.39 2.18
N GLY A 90 4.61 -4.04 0.89
CA GLY A 90 5.42 -4.64 -0.17
C GLY A 90 6.87 -4.14 -0.21
N ILE A 91 7.14 -2.89 0.18
CA ILE A 91 8.51 -2.37 0.35
C ILE A 91 9.18 -3.07 1.54
N LEU A 92 8.46 -3.17 2.67
CA LEU A 92 8.96 -3.74 3.92
C LEU A 92 9.55 -5.14 3.72
N ILE A 93 8.81 -6.04 3.08
CA ILE A 93 9.23 -7.44 2.83
C ILE A 93 10.42 -7.56 1.86
N ARG A 94 10.79 -6.49 1.16
CA ARG A 94 11.90 -6.47 0.18
C ARG A 94 13.17 -5.84 0.72
N VAL A 95 13.03 -4.85 1.59
CA VAL A 95 14.14 -4.01 2.06
C VAL A 95 14.59 -4.40 3.47
N ALA A 96 13.66 -4.74 4.36
CA ALA A 96 13.99 -5.10 5.74
C ALA A 96 14.44 -6.56 5.86
N SER A 97 15.13 -6.87 6.95
CA SER A 97 15.61 -8.22 7.26
C SER A 97 15.65 -8.40 8.78
N PHE A 98 14.60 -8.99 9.37
CA PHE A 98 14.53 -9.28 10.80
C PHE A 98 13.62 -10.49 11.06
N PRO A 99 13.74 -11.17 12.23
CA PRO A 99 12.91 -12.32 12.55
C PRO A 99 11.42 -11.98 12.52
N LYS A 100 10.60 -12.85 11.92
CA LYS A 100 9.14 -12.65 11.80
C LYS A 100 8.72 -11.44 10.94
N LEU A 101 9.56 -11.00 10.00
CA LEU A 101 9.23 -9.96 9.01
C LEU A 101 7.89 -10.22 8.27
N TRP A 102 7.57 -11.49 8.00
CA TRP A 102 6.30 -11.89 7.38
C TRP A 102 5.08 -11.51 8.21
N LEU A 103 5.16 -11.49 9.55
CA LEU A 103 4.08 -11.03 10.43
C LEU A 103 3.88 -9.52 10.32
N ALA A 104 4.98 -8.76 10.28
CA ALA A 104 4.90 -7.32 10.08
C ALA A 104 4.30 -6.97 8.71
N HIS A 105 4.69 -7.70 7.66
CA HIS A 105 4.06 -7.61 6.36
C HIS A 105 2.56 -7.93 6.43
N ALA A 106 2.19 -9.09 6.98
CA ALA A 106 0.79 -9.50 7.10
C ALA A 106 -0.05 -8.49 7.90
N GLY A 107 0.48 -7.98 9.01
CA GLY A 107 -0.18 -6.96 9.82
C GLY A 107 -0.45 -5.68 9.04
N LEU A 108 0.54 -5.16 8.30
CA LEU A 108 0.32 -4.00 7.42
C LEU A 108 -0.70 -4.30 6.32
N GLN A 109 -0.69 -5.50 5.74
CA GLN A 109 -1.67 -5.88 4.72
C GLN A 109 -3.09 -5.95 5.28
N ILE A 110 -3.27 -6.45 6.50
CA ILE A 110 -4.58 -6.50 7.16
C ILE A 110 -5.10 -5.09 7.43
N VAL A 111 -4.26 -4.18 7.93
CA VAL A 111 -4.64 -2.78 8.14
C VAL A 111 -5.05 -2.11 6.83
N ALA A 112 -4.26 -2.28 5.77
CA ALA A 112 -4.58 -1.78 4.44
C ALA A 112 -5.94 -2.32 3.94
N TRP A 113 -6.18 -3.60 4.19
CA TRP A 113 -7.39 -4.27 3.75
C TRP A 113 -8.64 -3.79 4.49
N ILE A 114 -8.54 -3.54 5.80
CA ILE A 114 -9.62 -2.94 6.59
C ILE A 114 -9.99 -1.55 6.04
N PHE A 115 -9.00 -0.68 5.81
CA PHE A 115 -9.27 0.62 5.21
C PHE A 115 -9.95 0.51 3.86
N TYR A 116 -9.51 -0.44 3.04
CA TYR A 116 -10.13 -0.62 1.73
C TYR A 116 -11.54 -1.21 1.79
N ILE A 117 -11.83 -2.14 2.70
CA ILE A 117 -13.19 -2.67 2.91
C ILE A 117 -14.15 -1.52 3.28
N ILE A 118 -13.74 -0.65 4.20
CA ILE A 118 -14.56 0.50 4.61
C ILE A 118 -14.75 1.47 3.42
N ALA A 119 -13.68 1.82 2.72
CA ALA A 119 -13.75 2.67 1.54
C ALA A 119 -14.67 2.06 0.46
N PHE A 120 -14.52 0.76 0.18
CA PHE A 120 -15.32 0.03 -0.78
C PHE A 120 -16.81 0.02 -0.40
N GLY A 121 -17.13 -0.25 0.87
CA GLY A 121 -18.50 -0.20 1.38
C GLY A 121 -19.15 1.17 1.19
N ILE A 122 -18.42 2.25 1.50
CA ILE A 122 -18.87 3.62 1.23
C ILE A 122 -19.08 3.84 -0.28
N GLY A 123 -18.16 3.35 -1.11
CA GLY A 123 -18.23 3.44 -2.57
C GLY A 123 -19.47 2.74 -3.13
N VAL A 124 -19.77 1.52 -2.68
CA VAL A 124 -20.98 0.79 -3.05
C VAL A 124 -22.22 1.57 -2.64
N TRP A 125 -22.26 2.06 -1.40
CA TRP A 125 -23.38 2.88 -0.92
C TRP A 125 -23.59 4.12 -1.80
N MET A 126 -22.54 4.87 -2.14
CA MET A 126 -22.65 6.03 -3.04
C MET A 126 -23.16 5.63 -4.42
N THR A 127 -22.69 4.50 -4.95
CA THR A 127 -23.08 4.06 -6.29
C THR A 127 -24.55 3.67 -6.36
N VAL A 128 -25.07 3.01 -5.31
CA VAL A 128 -26.51 2.69 -5.17
C VAL A 128 -27.36 3.96 -5.08
N ASN A 129 -26.94 4.95 -4.29
CA ASN A 129 -27.75 6.14 -4.02
C ASN A 129 -27.66 7.21 -5.11
N TYR A 130 -26.56 7.27 -5.86
CA TYR A 130 -26.31 8.31 -6.88
C TYR A 130 -26.18 7.74 -8.31
N TYR A 131 -26.48 6.45 -8.53
CA TYR A 131 -26.52 5.77 -9.83
C TYR A 131 -25.24 5.87 -10.69
N THR A 132 -24.06 5.83 -10.09
CA THR A 132 -22.76 6.02 -10.79
C THR A 132 -22.07 4.74 -11.30
N PHE A 133 -22.79 3.61 -11.37
CA PHE A 133 -22.23 2.27 -11.65
C PHE A 133 -21.52 2.12 -13.01
N LYS A 134 -21.88 2.93 -14.01
CA LYS A 134 -21.38 2.78 -15.39
C LYS A 134 -20.04 3.47 -15.65
N SER A 135 -19.36 3.93 -14.61
CA SER A 135 -18.03 4.55 -14.72
C SER A 135 -16.92 3.54 -14.48
N ALA A 136 -15.73 3.79 -15.02
CA ALA A 136 -14.59 2.88 -14.89
C ALA A 136 -14.16 2.67 -13.42
N HIS A 137 -14.28 3.71 -12.57
CA HIS A 137 -13.79 3.68 -11.20
C HIS A 137 -14.50 2.64 -10.30
N PRO A 138 -15.85 2.60 -10.21
CA PRO A 138 -16.55 1.55 -9.46
C PRO A 138 -16.30 0.14 -10.02
N ILE A 139 -16.27 -0.02 -11.35
CA ILE A 139 -16.04 -1.33 -11.99
C ILE A 139 -14.66 -1.87 -11.61
N ILE A 140 -13.60 -1.05 -11.78
CA ILE A 140 -12.23 -1.43 -11.41
C ILE A 140 -12.13 -1.64 -9.90
N GLY A 141 -12.80 -0.81 -9.09
CA GLY A 141 -12.87 -0.97 -7.64
C GLY A 141 -13.44 -2.33 -7.21
N ILE A 142 -14.52 -2.79 -7.83
CA ILE A 142 -15.10 -4.12 -7.56
C ILE A 142 -14.12 -5.24 -7.93
N VAL A 143 -13.49 -5.15 -9.10
CA VAL A 143 -12.49 -6.13 -9.54
C VAL A 143 -11.32 -6.19 -8.55
N LEU A 144 -10.79 -5.04 -8.12
CA LEU A 144 -9.71 -4.99 -7.13
C LEU A 144 -10.13 -5.60 -5.79
N PHE A 145 -11.34 -5.32 -5.32
CA PHE A 145 -11.87 -5.89 -4.08
C PHE A 145 -11.91 -7.43 -4.13
N VAL A 146 -12.43 -7.99 -5.22
CA VAL A 146 -12.50 -9.45 -5.43
C VAL A 146 -11.10 -10.05 -5.52
N LEU A 147 -10.20 -9.48 -6.32
CA LEU A 147 -8.83 -10.00 -6.48
C LEU A 147 -8.03 -9.95 -5.17
N LEU A 148 -8.24 -8.89 -4.37
CA LEU A 148 -7.58 -8.71 -3.09
C LEU A 148 -8.07 -9.73 -2.05
N ALA A 149 -9.32 -10.19 -2.12
CA ALA A 149 -9.83 -11.26 -1.25
C ALA A 149 -9.11 -12.60 -1.44
N PHE A 150 -8.55 -12.85 -2.63
CA PHE A 150 -7.73 -14.04 -2.89
C PHE A 150 -6.28 -13.89 -2.43
N GLN A 151 -5.79 -12.67 -2.16
CA GLN A 151 -4.39 -12.43 -1.78
C GLN A 151 -3.96 -13.11 -0.48
N PRO A 152 -4.73 -13.10 0.62
CA PRO A 152 -4.33 -13.76 1.87
C PRO A 152 -4.16 -15.27 1.71
N ALA A 153 -5.06 -15.94 0.99
CA ALA A 153 -4.98 -17.38 0.73
C ALA A 153 -3.71 -17.71 -0.07
N LEU A 154 -3.45 -16.96 -1.15
CA LEU A 154 -2.24 -17.11 -1.96
C LEU A 154 -0.96 -16.79 -1.16
N GLY A 155 -1.01 -15.79 -0.29
CA GLY A 155 0.10 -15.40 0.59
C GLY A 155 0.43 -16.48 1.62
N PHE A 156 -0.60 -17.11 2.19
CA PHE A 156 -0.44 -18.22 3.13
C PHE A 156 0.21 -19.44 2.47
N VAL A 157 -0.32 -19.85 1.29
CA VAL A 157 0.26 -20.93 0.49
C VAL A 157 1.70 -20.58 0.09
N HIS A 158 1.96 -19.35 -0.33
CA HIS A 158 3.30 -18.86 -0.65
C HIS A 158 4.26 -19.01 0.54
N HIS A 159 3.84 -18.60 1.73
CA HIS A 159 4.67 -18.66 2.93
C HIS A 159 5.03 -20.11 3.31
N ILE A 160 4.04 -21.02 3.34
CA ILE A 160 4.29 -22.45 3.62
C ILE A 160 5.26 -23.05 2.60
N MET A 161 5.02 -22.80 1.32
CA MET A 161 5.83 -23.38 0.26
C MET A 161 7.24 -22.80 0.22
N PHE A 162 7.39 -21.51 0.50
CA PHE A 162 8.70 -20.86 0.58
C PHE A 162 9.51 -21.37 1.78
N LYS A 163 8.87 -21.55 2.95
CA LYS A 163 9.51 -22.15 4.13
C LYS A 163 9.94 -23.60 3.88
N LYS A 164 9.18 -24.35 3.08
CA LYS A 164 9.49 -25.75 2.76
C LYS A 164 10.59 -25.92 1.70
N HIS A 165 10.64 -25.07 0.68
CA HIS A 165 11.53 -25.28 -0.48
C HIS A 165 12.67 -24.26 -0.59
N SER A 166 12.68 -23.20 0.23
CA SER A 166 13.63 -22.07 0.16
C SER A 166 13.76 -21.43 -1.23
N ARG A 167 12.77 -21.64 -2.12
CA ARG A 167 12.73 -21.14 -3.49
C ARG A 167 11.31 -20.73 -3.86
N ARG A 168 11.18 -19.87 -4.88
CA ARG A 168 9.87 -19.51 -5.43
C ARG A 168 9.29 -20.71 -6.18
N VAL A 169 8.06 -21.07 -5.84
CA VAL A 169 7.23 -22.04 -6.58
C VAL A 169 6.17 -21.27 -7.38
N VAL A 170 5.41 -21.95 -8.25
CA VAL A 170 4.40 -21.30 -9.11
C VAL A 170 3.46 -20.37 -8.33
N TRP A 171 2.99 -20.82 -7.15
CA TRP A 171 2.15 -20.04 -6.24
C TRP A 171 2.83 -18.77 -5.71
N SER A 172 4.15 -18.79 -5.54
CA SER A 172 4.94 -17.61 -5.17
C SER A 172 4.88 -16.54 -6.26
N TYR A 173 4.94 -16.93 -7.53
CA TYR A 173 4.81 -15.98 -8.63
C TYR A 173 3.40 -15.41 -8.73
N GLY A 174 2.38 -16.25 -8.55
CA GLY A 174 0.98 -15.81 -8.50
C GLY A 174 0.74 -14.74 -7.45
N HIS A 175 1.14 -14.99 -6.19
CA HIS A 175 1.00 -14.00 -5.11
C HIS A 175 1.74 -12.69 -5.41
N ILE A 176 3.00 -12.77 -5.85
CA ILE A 176 3.84 -11.58 -6.09
C ILE A 176 3.31 -10.73 -7.26
N TRP A 177 2.99 -11.35 -8.40
CA TRP A 177 2.53 -10.61 -9.57
C TRP A 177 1.12 -10.06 -9.40
N LEU A 178 0.21 -10.85 -8.82
CA LEU A 178 -1.14 -10.39 -8.53
C LEU A 178 -1.11 -9.21 -7.55
N GLY A 179 -0.28 -9.26 -6.50
CA GLY A 179 -0.10 -8.13 -5.58
C GLY A 179 0.44 -6.87 -6.27
N ARG A 180 1.36 -7.00 -7.23
CA ARG A 180 1.87 -5.86 -8.03
C ARG A 180 0.76 -5.23 -8.89
N ILE A 181 -0.02 -6.07 -9.58
CA ILE A 181 -1.13 -5.63 -10.44
C ILE A 181 -2.20 -4.92 -9.60
N ILE A 182 -2.57 -5.49 -8.44
CA ILE A 182 -3.56 -4.89 -7.54
C ILE A 182 -3.09 -3.52 -7.03
N ILE A 183 -1.84 -3.39 -6.61
CA ILE A 183 -1.30 -2.11 -6.12
C ILE A 183 -1.34 -1.04 -7.22
N LEU A 184 -0.82 -1.35 -8.41
CA LEU A 184 -0.82 -0.40 -9.53
C LEU A 184 -2.24 -0.06 -9.97
N GLY A 185 -3.10 -1.07 -10.10
CA GLY A 185 -4.51 -0.89 -10.43
C GLY A 185 -5.24 -0.03 -9.41
N GLY A 186 -4.98 -0.20 -8.11
CA GLY A 186 -5.56 0.61 -7.05
C GLY A 186 -5.15 2.08 -7.07
N ILE A 187 -3.87 2.37 -7.34
CA ILE A 187 -3.39 3.75 -7.51
C ILE A 187 -4.04 4.40 -8.75
N ILE A 188 -4.08 3.68 -9.87
CA ILE A 188 -4.76 4.18 -11.08
C ILE A 188 -6.25 4.41 -10.79
N ASN A 189 -6.90 3.48 -10.08
CA ASN A 189 -8.31 3.57 -9.74
C ASN A 189 -8.62 4.77 -8.84
N GLY A 190 -7.74 5.09 -7.87
CA GLY A 190 -7.90 6.29 -7.05
C GLY A 190 -7.83 7.58 -7.88
N GLY A 191 -6.91 7.66 -8.84
CA GLY A 191 -6.85 8.76 -9.81
C GLY A 191 -8.12 8.87 -10.67
N LEU A 192 -8.67 7.73 -11.12
CA LEU A 192 -9.95 7.69 -11.84
C LEU A 192 -11.12 8.15 -10.97
N GLY A 193 -11.11 7.86 -9.67
CA GLY A 193 -12.11 8.35 -8.71
C GLY A 193 -12.09 9.87 -8.57
N LEU A 194 -10.90 10.47 -8.48
CA LEU A 194 -10.74 11.93 -8.45
C LEU A 194 -11.24 12.57 -9.75
N ARG A 195 -10.88 12.00 -10.91
CA ARG A 195 -11.36 12.47 -12.22
C ARG A 195 -12.88 12.36 -12.33
N LEU A 196 -13.47 11.26 -11.86
CA LEU A 196 -14.93 11.08 -11.86
C LEU A 196 -15.62 12.17 -11.04
N ALA A 197 -15.11 12.47 -9.84
CA ALA A 197 -15.66 13.53 -8.98
C ALA A 197 -15.57 14.93 -9.63
N GLN A 198 -14.50 15.21 -10.38
CA GLN A 198 -14.38 16.45 -11.16
C GLN A 198 -15.40 16.51 -12.31
N GLN A 199 -15.55 15.42 -13.07
CA GLN A 199 -16.44 15.36 -14.25
C GLN A 199 -17.92 15.47 -13.89
N THR A 200 -18.35 14.82 -12.80
CA THR A 200 -19.74 14.88 -12.35
C THR A 200 -20.07 16.18 -11.62
N ARG A 201 -19.05 17.00 -11.30
CA ARG A 201 -19.11 18.14 -10.35
C ARG A 201 -19.75 17.78 -9.01
N PHE A 202 -19.85 16.50 -8.71
CA PHE A 202 -20.39 15.99 -7.46
C PHE A 202 -19.28 16.08 -6.42
N MET A 203 -19.21 17.24 -5.77
CA MET A 203 -18.15 17.58 -4.81
C MET A 203 -16.76 17.33 -5.38
N ALA A 204 -16.50 18.05 -6.47
CA ALA A 204 -15.21 18.02 -7.13
C ALA A 204 -14.07 18.30 -6.14
N PRO A 205 -13.03 17.46 -6.11
CA PRO A 205 -11.88 17.67 -5.25
C PRO A 205 -11.19 18.99 -5.62
N SER A 206 -10.67 19.68 -4.61
CA SER A 206 -9.85 20.88 -4.84
C SER A 206 -8.60 20.52 -5.65
N THR A 207 -8.05 21.50 -6.37
CA THR A 207 -6.78 21.34 -7.08
C THR A 207 -5.68 20.86 -6.14
N GLY A 208 -5.67 21.33 -4.89
CA GLY A 208 -4.75 20.88 -3.85
C GLY A 208 -4.92 19.41 -3.48
N ALA A 209 -6.15 18.90 -3.36
CA ALA A 209 -6.40 17.48 -3.08
C ALA A 209 -5.93 16.57 -4.23
N VAL A 210 -6.20 16.96 -5.48
CA VAL A 210 -5.73 16.23 -6.66
C VAL A 210 -4.20 16.24 -6.75
N ALA A 211 -3.57 17.41 -6.56
CA ALA A 211 -2.12 17.54 -6.55
C ALA A 211 -1.48 16.72 -5.41
N GLY A 212 -2.06 16.78 -4.21
CA GLY A 212 -1.60 16.02 -3.06
C GLY A 212 -1.63 14.52 -3.30
N TYR A 213 -2.73 14.01 -3.87
CA TYR A 213 -2.83 12.60 -4.27
C TYR A 213 -1.76 12.23 -5.29
N ALA A 214 -1.61 13.02 -6.36
CA ALA A 214 -0.67 12.75 -7.44
C ALA A 214 0.79 12.71 -6.93
N VAL A 215 1.17 13.68 -6.08
CA VAL A 215 2.51 13.74 -5.48
C VAL A 215 2.75 12.54 -4.56
N ALA A 216 1.80 12.22 -3.68
CA ALA A 216 1.93 11.08 -2.78
C ALA A 216 2.03 9.75 -3.55
N ALA A 217 1.20 9.58 -4.59
CA ALA A 217 1.22 8.42 -5.47
C ALA A 217 2.55 8.30 -6.22
N ALA A 218 3.10 9.40 -6.73
CA ALA A 218 4.38 9.41 -7.42
C ALA A 218 5.55 9.04 -6.49
N ILE A 219 5.60 9.62 -5.29
CA ILE A 219 6.65 9.34 -4.30
C ILE A 219 6.58 7.89 -3.84
N MET A 220 5.40 7.44 -3.40
CA MET A 220 5.22 6.07 -2.89
C MET A 220 5.36 5.02 -3.99
N GLY A 221 4.81 5.28 -5.17
CA GLY A 221 4.96 4.41 -6.34
C GLY A 221 6.42 4.29 -6.79
N GLY A 222 7.16 5.41 -6.80
CA GLY A 222 8.59 5.44 -7.07
C GLY A 222 9.40 4.64 -6.04
N ALA A 223 9.13 4.83 -4.74
CA ALA A 223 9.75 4.06 -3.67
C ALA A 223 9.43 2.55 -3.77
N TYR A 224 8.19 2.20 -4.11
CA TYR A 224 7.77 0.83 -4.34
C TYR A 224 8.52 0.18 -5.51
N LEU A 225 8.61 0.89 -6.65
CA LEU A 225 9.35 0.42 -7.82
C LEU A 225 10.85 0.26 -7.51
N ALA A 226 11.46 1.24 -6.83
CA ALA A 226 12.84 1.15 -6.39
C ALA A 226 13.08 -0.06 -5.48
N SER A 227 12.14 -0.37 -4.58
CA SER A 227 12.23 -1.56 -3.71
C SER A 227 12.17 -2.88 -4.50
N ILE A 228 11.39 -2.92 -5.58
CA ILE A 228 11.32 -4.08 -6.47
C ILE A 228 12.67 -4.30 -7.16
N ILE A 229 13.21 -3.24 -7.77
CA ILE A 229 14.50 -3.30 -8.48
C ILE A 229 15.63 -3.69 -7.53
N TYR A 230 15.66 -3.09 -6.34
CA TYR A 230 16.62 -3.43 -5.29
C TYR A 230 16.53 -4.90 -4.88
N GLY A 231 15.32 -5.39 -4.58
CA GLY A 231 15.09 -6.77 -4.16
C GLY A 231 15.46 -7.80 -5.22
N GLU A 232 15.23 -7.49 -6.50
CA GLU A 232 15.61 -8.36 -7.63
C GLU A 232 17.13 -8.38 -7.82
N ARG A 233 17.80 -7.22 -7.80
CA ARG A 233 19.27 -7.11 -7.92
C ARG A 233 20.00 -7.85 -6.79
N LYS A 234 19.54 -7.70 -5.53
CA LYS A 234 20.13 -8.38 -4.36
C LYS A 234 20.09 -9.91 -4.53
N ARG A 235 18.98 -10.45 -5.04
CA ARG A 235 18.80 -11.90 -5.27
C ARG A 235 19.67 -12.40 -6.43
N SER A 236 19.77 -11.65 -7.53
CA SER A 236 20.63 -12.01 -8.65
C SER A 236 22.11 -12.06 -8.27
N LYS A 237 22.56 -11.15 -7.38
CA LYS A 237 23.93 -11.18 -6.83
C LYS A 237 24.16 -12.41 -5.95
N ALA A 238 23.20 -12.77 -5.09
CA ALA A 238 23.30 -13.97 -4.27
C ALA A 238 23.40 -15.25 -5.13
N ALA A 239 22.60 -15.36 -6.21
CA ALA A 239 22.65 -16.49 -7.12
C ALA A 239 23.99 -16.61 -7.87
N LYS A 240 24.59 -15.49 -8.29
CA LYS A 240 25.91 -15.47 -8.93
C LYS A 240 27.06 -15.81 -7.97
N GLY A 241 26.98 -15.36 -6.72
CA GLY A 241 27.98 -15.67 -5.68
C GLY A 241 28.03 -17.15 -5.30
N SER A 242 26.88 -17.84 -5.35
CA SER A 242 26.80 -19.29 -5.13
C SER A 242 27.28 -20.14 -6.31
N ALA A 243 27.57 -19.54 -7.47
CA ALA A 243 28.01 -20.21 -8.69
C ALA A 243 29.50 -19.97 -9.01
N ALA A 244 30.30 -19.53 -8.04
CA ALA A 244 31.75 -19.40 -8.20
C ALA A 244 32.38 -20.76 -8.61
N PRO A 245 33.44 -20.78 -9.43
CA PRO A 245 33.85 -21.97 -10.17
C PRO A 245 34.32 -23.06 -9.21
N TYR A 246 33.83 -24.29 -9.42
CA TYR A 246 34.49 -25.49 -8.91
C TYR A 246 35.95 -25.42 -9.39
N LYS A 247 36.90 -25.26 -8.46
CA LYS A 247 38.31 -25.47 -8.79
C LYS A 247 38.41 -26.91 -9.25
N GLU A 248 38.59 -27.11 -10.55
CA GLU A 248 38.97 -28.38 -11.13
C GLU A 248 40.26 -28.80 -10.42
N VAL A 249 40.13 -29.77 -9.49
CA VAL A 249 41.31 -30.46 -8.95
C VAL A 249 41.87 -31.23 -10.12
N SER A 250 42.93 -30.66 -10.71
CA SER A 250 43.72 -31.25 -11.78
C SER A 250 44.01 -32.71 -11.44
N ARG A 251 43.46 -33.62 -12.25
CA ARG A 251 43.58 -35.06 -12.15
C ARG A 251 44.99 -35.52 -12.57
N ASN A 252 46.05 -35.02 -11.93
CA ASN A 252 47.43 -35.39 -12.25
C ASN A 252 48.27 -35.83 -11.03
N ASP A 253 47.67 -35.95 -9.83
CA ASP A 253 48.43 -36.31 -8.62
C ASP A 253 48.22 -37.77 -8.14
N TYR A 254 47.66 -38.66 -8.98
CA TYR A 254 47.35 -40.06 -8.59
C TYR A 254 48.13 -41.14 -9.37
N GLU A 255 49.26 -40.80 -9.98
CA GLU A 255 50.17 -41.81 -10.56
C GLU A 255 51.57 -41.66 -9.97
N MET A 256 51.80 -42.21 -8.78
CA MET A 256 53.11 -42.68 -8.31
C MET A 256 52.90 -43.46 -6.99
N GLY A 257 52.73 -44.78 -7.08
CA GLY A 257 52.72 -45.66 -5.91
C GLY A 257 51.87 -46.92 -6.10
N GLY A 258 52.44 -47.94 -6.73
CA GLY A 258 51.84 -49.27 -6.89
C GLY A 258 51.65 -50.04 -5.57
N PRO A 259 50.98 -51.21 -5.63
CA PRO A 259 50.23 -51.77 -4.52
C PRO A 259 51.01 -52.75 -3.65
N ALA A 260 50.80 -52.62 -2.35
CA ALA A 260 50.71 -53.70 -1.38
C ALA A 260 49.63 -53.18 -0.40
N ASP A 261 48.64 -53.89 0.12
CA ASP A 261 48.19 -55.26 0.10
C ASP A 261 46.96 -55.27 1.04
N ASN A 262 45.97 -56.12 0.76
CA ASN A 262 44.88 -56.51 1.66
C ASN A 262 43.82 -55.46 2.08
N ALA A 263 42.72 -55.43 1.31
CA ALA A 263 41.50 -54.71 1.63
C ALA A 263 40.65 -55.45 2.69
N THR A 264 40.67 -54.97 3.93
CA THR A 264 39.49 -54.97 4.80
C THR A 264 39.42 -53.62 5.50
N ARG A 265 38.28 -52.92 5.38
CA ARG A 265 37.60 -52.09 6.40
C ARG A 265 36.81 -50.94 5.77
N SER A 266 35.55 -50.91 6.17
CA SER A 266 34.54 -49.86 6.03
C SER A 266 35.05 -48.42 6.21
N GLY A 267 34.50 -47.48 5.45
CA GLY A 267 34.57 -46.05 5.79
C GLY A 267 34.05 -45.15 4.67
N ALA A 268 32.78 -44.76 4.72
CA ALA A 268 32.28 -43.61 3.96
C ALA A 268 33.01 -42.34 4.45
N PRO A 269 33.37 -41.38 3.57
CA PRO A 269 34.11 -40.20 4.00
C PRO A 269 33.22 -39.30 4.87
N GLU A 270 33.61 -39.16 6.14
CA GLU A 270 33.12 -38.13 7.05
C GLU A 270 33.44 -36.74 6.45
N GLY A 271 32.42 -35.90 6.29
CA GLY A 271 32.61 -34.51 5.85
C GLY A 271 31.48 -33.95 5.00
N ALA A 272 30.68 -34.80 4.35
CA ALA A 272 29.53 -34.33 3.57
C ALA A 272 28.41 -33.73 4.45
N GLY A 273 28.34 -34.10 5.73
CA GLY A 273 27.31 -33.63 6.66
C GLY A 273 27.51 -32.19 7.18
N GLU A 274 28.75 -31.71 7.27
CA GLU A 274 29.04 -30.40 7.85
C GLU A 274 28.76 -29.25 6.88
N TYR A 275 29.00 -29.46 5.58
CA TYR A 275 28.68 -28.47 4.54
C TYR A 275 27.17 -28.18 4.45
N TYR A 276 26.32 -29.17 4.70
CA TYR A 276 24.85 -28.97 4.74
C TYR A 276 24.37 -28.29 6.01
N LYS A 277 25.07 -28.42 7.15
CA LYS A 277 24.70 -27.74 8.40
C LYS A 277 25.08 -26.26 8.38
N GLN A 278 26.19 -25.87 7.75
CA GLN A 278 26.64 -24.48 7.72
C GLN A 278 25.79 -23.59 6.79
N GLN A 279 25.19 -24.14 5.73
CA GLN A 279 24.21 -23.40 4.92
C GLN A 279 22.89 -23.10 5.66
N LYS A 280 22.50 -23.93 6.64
CA LYS A 280 21.29 -23.70 7.45
C LYS A 280 21.48 -22.67 8.56
N SER A 281 22.70 -22.44 9.05
CA SER A 281 22.94 -21.46 10.12
C SER A 281 23.20 -20.03 9.62
N GLY A 282 23.65 -19.86 8.37
CA GLY A 282 23.94 -18.55 7.78
C GLY A 282 22.77 -17.85 7.08
N GLN A 283 21.66 -18.55 6.82
CA GLN A 283 20.49 -17.97 6.17
C GLN A 283 19.52 -17.39 7.19
N THR A 284 19.77 -16.15 7.57
CA THR A 284 18.74 -15.30 8.19
C THR A 284 17.62 -15.08 7.19
N TYR A 285 16.49 -15.73 7.47
CA TYR A 285 15.29 -15.80 6.66
C TYR A 285 14.73 -14.40 6.34
N ALA A 286 14.67 -14.08 5.05
CA ALA A 286 13.95 -12.94 4.47
C ALA A 286 12.51 -13.31 4.12
#